data_AF-A0A8K1ZFL8-F1
#
_entry.id   AF-A0A8K1ZFL8-F1
#
_cell.length_a   1.000
_cell.length_b   1.000
_cell.length_c   1.000
_cell.angle_alpha   90.00
_cell.angle_beta   90.00
_cell.angle_gamma   90.00
#
_symmetry.space_group_name_H-M   'P 1'
#
loop_
_entity.id
_entity.type
_entity.pdbx_description
1 polymer ?
#
loop_
_entity_poly.entity_id
_entity_poly.type
_entity_poly.pdbx_seq_one_letter_code
_entity_poly.pdbx_strand_id
1 'polypeptide(L)'
;MMIMLMMTTILALTFFFSFNPLFMGFSLILQTIFMSIMLGFMQKSFWFLYILILIFIGGMLIMFIYMTSILPNEKFKINNNFMLYLMIILLMMFSCWLLSNLLIMNFSFLTNINMLSMNENILMNNTIKIFNSSSMFILISIVSYLFYCMIVIIKIINFFQGPLRKMN
;
A
#
# COMPACT_ATOMS: atom_id res chain seq x y z
N MET A 1 -12.49 12.08 5.70
CA MET A 1 -11.61 11.67 4.58
C MET A 1 -10.32 12.50 4.52
N MET A 2 -10.35 13.84 4.47
CA MET A 2 -9.10 14.63 4.35
C MET A 2 -8.05 14.34 5.43
N ILE A 3 -8.46 14.16 6.70
CA ILE A 3 -7.52 13.80 7.79
C ILE A 3 -6.83 12.45 7.51
N MET A 4 -7.59 11.45 7.05
CA MET A 4 -7.03 10.16 6.68
C MET A 4 -6.09 10.26 5.46
N LEU A 5 -6.40 11.12 4.46
CA LEU A 5 -5.47 11.39 3.35
C LEU A 5 -4.17 11.97 3.87
N MET A 6 -4.23 12.95 4.77
CA MET A 6 -3.05 13.52 5.41
C MET A 6 -2.23 12.45 6.13
N MET A 7 -2.87 11.58 6.91
CA MET A 7 -2.17 10.47 7.58
C MET A 7 -1.47 9.53 6.58
N THR A 8 -2.12 9.17 5.48
CA THR A 8 -1.49 8.32 4.45
C THR A 8 -0.30 8.99 3.78
N THR A 9 -0.36 10.30 3.53
CA THR A 9 0.75 11.04 2.92
C THR A 9 1.95 11.15 3.86
N ILE A 10 1.70 11.34 5.16
CA ILE A 10 2.77 11.36 6.18
C ILE A 10 3.47 10.00 6.24
N LEU A 11 2.71 8.91 6.24
CA LEU A 11 3.25 7.55 6.25
C LEU A 11 4.06 7.22 4.99
N ALA A 12 3.61 7.68 3.82
CA ALA A 12 4.35 7.50 2.58
C ALA A 12 5.70 8.25 2.62
N LEU A 13 5.72 9.46 3.17
CA LEU A 13 6.95 10.23 3.32
C LEU A 13 7.90 9.58 4.33
N THR A 14 7.40 9.12 5.49
CA THR A 14 8.25 8.44 6.46
C THR A 14 8.86 7.15 5.91
N PHE A 15 8.15 6.44 5.02
CA PHE A 15 8.71 5.30 4.29
C PHE A 15 9.94 5.69 3.46
N PHE A 16 9.84 6.72 2.61
CA PHE A 16 10.93 7.14 1.71
C PHE A 16 12.20 7.55 2.45
N PHE A 17 12.08 8.13 3.64
CA PHE A 17 13.23 8.62 4.40
C PHE A 17 13.75 7.65 5.45
N SER A 18 13.05 6.54 5.68
CA SER A 18 13.53 5.51 6.59
C SER A 18 14.59 4.66 5.93
N PHE A 19 15.65 4.29 6.68
CA PHE A 19 16.70 3.39 6.19
C PHE A 19 16.57 1.97 6.75
N ASN A 20 15.96 1.82 7.92
CA ASN A 20 15.84 0.51 8.56
C ASN A 20 14.68 -0.29 7.94
N PRO A 21 14.92 -1.52 7.44
CA PRO A 21 13.91 -2.33 6.77
C PRO A 21 12.71 -2.66 7.67
N LEU A 22 12.93 -2.74 8.99
CA LEU A 22 11.86 -2.91 9.98
C LEU A 22 10.89 -1.72 10.01
N PHE A 23 11.42 -0.50 9.98
CA PHE A 23 10.59 0.71 10.01
C PHE A 23 9.92 0.96 8.65
N MET A 24 10.60 0.63 7.56
CA MET A 24 9.99 0.54 6.22
C MET A 24 8.81 -0.45 6.21
N GLY A 25 9.00 -1.62 6.82
CA GLY A 25 7.98 -2.65 6.99
C GLY A 25 6.75 -2.13 7.73
N PHE A 26 6.99 -1.52 8.89
CA PHE A 26 5.92 -1.01 9.75
C PHE A 26 5.14 0.16 9.13
N SER A 27 5.84 1.11 8.50
CA SER A 27 5.21 2.29 7.86
C SER A 27 4.27 1.89 6.72
N LEU A 28 4.65 0.92 5.89
CA LEU A 28 3.80 0.39 4.83
C LEU A 28 2.59 -0.39 5.37
N ILE A 29 2.73 -1.20 6.43
CA ILE A 29 1.57 -1.87 7.04
C ILE A 29 0.55 -0.83 7.51
N LEU A 30 0.98 0.20 8.24
CA LEU A 30 0.10 1.27 8.67
C LEU A 30 -0.56 2.00 7.48
N GLN A 31 0.23 2.30 6.44
CA GLN A 31 -0.28 2.96 5.24
C GLN A 31 -1.37 2.11 4.56
N THR A 32 -1.16 0.80 4.42
CA THR A 32 -2.15 -0.10 3.78
C THR A 32 -3.44 -0.21 4.59
N ILE A 33 -3.37 -0.19 5.92
CA ILE A 33 -4.55 -0.15 6.78
C ILE A 33 -5.33 1.15 6.52
N PHE A 34 -4.69 2.32 6.56
CA PHE A 34 -5.38 3.59 6.31
C PHE A 34 -5.95 3.68 4.89
N MET A 35 -5.23 3.18 3.88
CA MET A 35 -5.73 3.14 2.50
C MET A 35 -6.93 2.20 2.35
N SER A 36 -6.92 1.05 3.02
CA SER A 36 -8.04 0.10 2.97
C SER A 36 -9.30 0.68 3.61
N ILE A 37 -9.18 1.40 4.73
CA ILE A 37 -10.31 2.09 5.36
C ILE A 37 -10.87 3.17 4.43
N MET A 38 -10.00 3.90 3.73
CA MET A 38 -10.40 4.96 2.80
C MET A 38 -11.15 4.44 1.58
N LEU A 39 -10.66 3.34 1.00
CA LEU A 39 -11.34 2.65 -0.08
C LEU A 39 -12.67 2.06 0.40
N GLY A 40 -12.79 1.67 1.67
CA GLY A 40 -14.05 1.18 2.24
C GLY A 40 -15.12 2.24 2.40
N PHE A 41 -14.75 3.49 2.65
CA PHE A 41 -15.71 4.60 2.58
C PHE A 41 -16.13 4.93 1.15
N MET A 42 -15.30 4.60 0.15
CA MET A 42 -15.54 4.92 -1.26
C MET A 42 -16.32 3.83 -2.02
N GLN A 43 -16.13 2.57 -1.66
CA GLN A 43 -16.72 1.44 -2.36
C GLN A 43 -17.88 0.84 -1.56
N LYS A 44 -18.94 0.44 -2.29
CA LYS A 44 -20.10 -0.23 -1.66
C LYS A 44 -19.81 -1.66 -1.22
N SER A 45 -18.78 -2.31 -1.79
CA SER A 45 -18.42 -3.70 -1.47
C SER A 45 -17.05 -3.79 -0.79
N PHE A 46 -16.98 -4.47 0.35
CA PHE A 46 -15.74 -4.64 1.13
C PHE A 46 -14.74 -5.67 0.56
N TRP A 47 -15.12 -6.43 -0.48
CA TRP A 47 -14.32 -7.52 -1.04
C TRP A 47 -12.92 -7.09 -1.51
N PHE A 48 -12.82 -5.98 -2.24
CA PHE A 48 -11.52 -5.48 -2.72
C PHE A 48 -10.60 -5.01 -1.58
N LEU A 49 -11.18 -4.49 -0.51
CA LEU A 49 -10.43 -4.01 0.67
C LEU A 49 -9.77 -5.18 1.38
N TYR A 50 -10.52 -6.28 1.53
CA TYR A 50 -10.03 -7.49 2.17
C TYR A 50 -8.86 -8.12 1.41
N ILE A 51 -8.99 -8.23 0.08
CA ILE A 51 -7.91 -8.74 -0.78
C ILE A 51 -6.66 -7.86 -0.67
N LEU A 52 -6.81 -6.54 -0.65
CA LEU A 52 -5.70 -5.60 -0.52
C LEU A 52 -4.97 -5.79 0.83
N ILE A 53 -5.71 -5.87 1.94
CA ILE A 53 -5.13 -6.09 3.27
C ILE A 53 -4.34 -7.41 3.32
N LEU A 54 -4.91 -8.50 2.79
CA LEU A 54 -4.27 -9.83 2.82
C LEU A 54 -2.95 -9.86 2.04
N ILE A 55 -2.94 -9.34 0.81
CA ILE A 55 -1.75 -9.39 -0.06
C ILE A 55 -0.61 -8.58 0.56
N PHE A 56 -0.90 -7.39 1.08
CA PHE A 56 0.13 -6.56 1.69
C PHE A 56 0.65 -7.16 3.00
N ILE A 57 -0.22 -7.59 3.93
CA ILE A 57 0.26 -8.22 5.18
C ILE A 57 1.10 -9.47 4.88
N GLY A 58 0.66 -10.32 3.95
CA GLY A 58 1.40 -11.54 3.57
C GLY A 58 2.78 -11.25 2.98
N GLY A 59 2.86 -10.33 2.00
CA GLY A 59 4.13 -9.96 1.37
C GLY A 59 5.11 -9.28 2.33
N MET A 60 4.59 -8.46 3.24
CA MET A 60 5.41 -7.72 4.20
C MET A 60 6.02 -8.60 5.29
N LEU A 61 5.30 -9.64 5.74
CA LEU A 61 5.84 -10.63 6.68
C LEU A 61 7.03 -11.40 6.09
N ILE A 62 6.97 -11.77 4.80
CA ILE A 62 8.08 -12.46 4.12
C ILE A 62 9.32 -11.56 4.06
N MET A 63 9.14 -10.28 3.68
CA MET A 63 10.22 -9.30 3.66
C MET A 63 10.81 -9.05 5.05
N PHE A 64 9.99 -9.05 6.10
CA PHE A 64 10.44 -8.91 7.48
C PHE A 64 11.37 -10.05 7.88
N ILE A 65 10.97 -11.31 7.63
CA ILE A 65 11.78 -12.50 7.96
C ILE A 65 13.11 -12.48 7.19
N TYR A 66 13.06 -12.10 5.92
CA TYR A 66 14.26 -12.01 5.09
C TYR A 66 15.24 -10.97 5.64
N MET A 67 14.77 -9.77 5.97
CA MET A 67 15.64 -8.68 6.42
C MET A 67 16.23 -8.92 7.82
N THR A 68 15.47 -9.50 8.75
CA THR A 68 16.00 -9.86 10.08
C THR A 68 17.06 -10.97 9.99
N SER A 69 17.04 -11.78 8.93
CA SER A 69 18.05 -12.82 8.72
C SER A 69 19.37 -12.30 8.12
N ILE A 70 19.37 -11.12 7.49
CA ILE A 70 20.51 -10.60 6.71
C ILE A 70 21.25 -9.45 7.41
N LEU A 71 20.55 -8.63 8.19
CA LEU A 71 21.13 -7.49 8.88
C LEU A 71 20.89 -7.61 10.39
N PRO A 72 21.94 -7.49 11.24
CA PRO A 72 21.72 -7.36 12.68
C PRO A 72 20.90 -6.09 12.96
N ASN A 73 20.13 -6.09 14.05
CA ASN A 73 19.35 -4.93 14.49
C ASN A 73 20.25 -3.71 14.79
N GLU A 74 20.57 -2.92 13.77
CA GLU A 74 21.27 -1.66 13.96
C GLU A 74 20.36 -0.65 14.64
N LYS A 75 20.90 0.05 15.65
CA LYS A 75 20.17 1.08 16.38
C LYS A 75 19.71 2.18 15.41
N PHE A 76 18.43 2.55 15.53
CA PHE A 76 17.79 3.55 14.68
C PHE A 76 18.49 4.91 14.86
N LYS A 77 19.23 5.37 13.83
CA LYS A 77 19.78 6.72 13.78
C LYS A 77 18.83 7.60 12.98
N ILE A 78 18.09 8.46 13.67
CA ILE A 78 17.26 9.47 13.02
C ILE A 78 18.18 10.61 12.59
N ASN A 79 18.13 10.97 11.31
CA ASN A 79 18.82 12.15 10.82
C ASN A 79 18.04 13.41 11.26
N ASN A 80 18.70 14.38 11.89
CA ASN A 80 18.07 15.65 12.29
C ASN A 80 17.49 16.40 11.06
N ASN A 81 18.10 16.25 9.88
CA ASN A 81 17.57 16.85 8.66
C ASN A 81 16.21 16.24 8.26
N PHE A 82 16.01 14.94 8.51
CA PHE A 82 14.73 14.30 8.25
C PHE A 82 13.63 14.87 9.13
N MET A 83 13.92 15.12 10.42
CA MET A 83 12.95 15.76 11.32
C MET A 83 12.57 17.17 10.84
N LEU A 84 13.53 17.95 10.35
CA LEU A 84 13.24 19.28 9.78
C LEU A 84 12.35 19.19 8.53
N TYR A 85 12.64 18.28 7.60
CA TYR A 85 11.79 18.08 6.42
C TYR A 85 10.37 17.65 6.79
N LEU A 86 10.21 16.73 7.74
CA LEU A 86 8.89 16.34 8.23
C LEU A 86 8.11 17.52 8.81
N MET A 87 8.76 18.37 9.61
CA MET A 87 8.10 19.53 10.20
C MET A 87 7.61 20.53 9.15
N ILE A 88 8.42 20.81 8.13
CA ILE A 88 8.03 21.71 7.03
C ILE A 88 6.82 21.14 6.28
N ILE A 89 6.83 19.84 6.00
CA ILE A 89 5.73 19.19 5.28
C ILE A 89 4.46 19.21 6.13
N LEU A 90 4.54 18.95 7.43
CA LEU A 90 3.39 19.01 8.34
C LEU A 90 2.77 20.42 8.37
N LEU A 91 3.60 21.47 8.40
CA LEU A 91 3.14 22.86 8.35
C LEU A 91 2.41 23.17 7.04
N MET A 92 2.94 22.71 5.89
CA MET A 92 2.29 22.88 4.60
C MET A 92 0.97 22.10 4.51
N MET A 93 0.91 20.89 5.04
CA MET A 93 -0.33 20.12 5.05
C MET A 93 -1.38 20.77 5.96
N PHE A 94 -0.97 21.34 7.10
CA PHE A 94 -1.87 22.05 7.99
C PHE A 94 -2.41 23.34 7.36
N SER A 95 -1.57 24.10 6.64
CA SER A 95 -2.03 25.30 5.92
C SER A 95 -2.99 24.94 4.79
N CYS A 96 -2.72 23.87 4.02
CA CYS A 96 -3.64 23.34 3.03
C CYS A 96 -4.97 22.88 3.64
N TRP A 97 -4.94 22.26 4.82
CA TRP A 97 -6.16 21.86 5.52
C TRP A 97 -7.04 23.06 5.86
N LEU A 98 -6.46 24.10 6.44
CA LEU A 98 -7.17 25.34 6.78
C LEU A 98 -7.79 25.99 5.54
N LEU A 99 -7.02 26.07 4.44
CA LEU A 99 -7.51 26.61 3.17
C LEU A 99 -8.68 25.78 2.61
N SER A 100 -8.59 24.45 2.72
CA SER A 100 -9.63 23.54 2.23
C SER A 100 -10.93 23.69 3.00
N ASN A 101 -10.89 23.86 4.33
CA ASN A 101 -12.10 24.08 5.13
C ASN A 101 -12.80 25.40 4.75
N LEU A 102 -12.03 26.45 4.46
CA LEU A 102 -12.56 27.73 3.98
C LEU A 102 -13.26 27.56 2.61
N LEU A 103 -12.65 26.81 1.69
CA LEU A 103 -13.22 26.54 0.36
C LEU A 103 -14.44 25.62 0.41
N ILE A 104 -14.43 24.60 1.27
CA ILE A 104 -15.54 23.64 1.44
C ILE A 104 -16.76 24.32 2.07
N MET A 105 -16.59 25.29 2.97
CA MET A 105 -17.71 26.09 3.48
C MET A 105 -18.43 26.84 2.36
N ASN A 106 -17.72 27.27 1.32
CA ASN A 106 -18.30 27.95 0.16
C ASN A 106 -18.93 26.97 -0.84
N PHE A 107 -18.41 25.73 -0.96
CA PHE A 107 -18.88 24.73 -1.92
C PHE A 107 -19.97 23.80 -1.40
N SER A 108 -20.13 23.64 -0.07
CA SER A 108 -21.14 22.77 0.54
C SER A 108 -22.58 23.18 0.23
N PHE A 109 -22.79 24.43 -0.21
CA PHE A 109 -24.08 24.89 -0.72
C PHE A 109 -24.45 24.32 -2.10
N LEU A 110 -23.48 23.85 -2.90
CA LEU A 110 -23.73 23.35 -4.26
C LEU A 110 -23.82 21.82 -4.38
N THR A 111 -23.27 21.06 -3.42
CA THR A 111 -23.05 19.61 -3.57
C THR A 111 -24.01 18.74 -2.75
N ASN A 112 -25.19 19.23 -2.38
CA ASN A 112 -26.25 18.41 -1.78
C ASN A 112 -27.11 17.67 -2.82
N ILE A 113 -26.73 17.71 -4.10
CA ILE A 113 -27.50 17.15 -5.21
C ILE A 113 -26.70 16.02 -5.86
N ASN A 114 -27.16 14.79 -5.61
CA ASN A 114 -27.07 13.61 -6.48
C ASN A 114 -25.73 12.86 -6.66
N MET A 115 -25.21 12.19 -5.62
CA MET A 115 -24.21 11.12 -5.83
C MET A 115 -24.42 9.83 -5.03
N LEU A 116 -25.61 9.60 -4.46
CA LEU A 116 -25.87 8.39 -3.64
C LEU A 116 -26.69 7.29 -4.32
N SER A 117 -27.19 7.49 -5.54
CA SER A 117 -27.99 6.50 -6.26
C SER A 117 -27.20 5.70 -7.30
N MET A 118 -25.98 5.25 -6.99
CA MET A 118 -25.38 4.18 -7.79
C MET A 118 -25.86 2.81 -7.31
N ASN A 119 -26.68 2.15 -8.13
CA ASN A 119 -27.25 0.83 -7.90
C ASN A 119 -26.21 -0.16 -7.32
N GLU A 120 -26.52 -0.72 -6.15
CA GLU A 120 -25.69 -1.69 -5.43
C GLU A 120 -25.38 -2.94 -6.27
N ASN A 121 -26.28 -3.28 -7.20
CA ASN A 121 -26.15 -4.44 -8.07
C ASN A 121 -25.10 -4.29 -9.19
N ILE A 122 -24.64 -3.08 -9.50
CA ILE A 122 -23.65 -2.86 -10.59
C ILE A 122 -22.24 -3.26 -10.16
N LEU A 123 -21.90 -3.11 -8.87
CA LEU A 123 -20.55 -3.37 -8.34
C LEU A 123 -20.31 -4.86 -8.06
N MET A 124 -21.30 -5.59 -7.52
CA MET A 124 -21.18 -7.04 -7.29
C MET A 124 -21.04 -7.80 -8.63
N ASN A 125 -21.65 -7.29 -9.70
CA ASN A 125 -21.49 -7.85 -11.04
C ASN A 125 -20.12 -7.57 -11.68
N ASN A 126 -19.27 -6.69 -11.11
CA ASN A 126 -17.98 -6.35 -11.72
C ASN A 126 -16.85 -7.35 -11.40
N THR A 127 -16.89 -8.06 -10.27
CA THR A 127 -15.85 -9.08 -9.96
C THR A 127 -15.98 -10.30 -10.87
N ILE A 128 -17.21 -10.71 -11.16
CA ILE A 128 -17.52 -11.85 -12.03
C ILE A 128 -17.17 -11.54 -13.50
N LYS A 129 -17.15 -10.25 -13.90
CA LYS A 129 -16.75 -9.81 -15.25
C LYS A 129 -15.30 -10.17 -15.61
N ILE A 130 -14.42 -10.48 -14.65
CA ILE A 130 -13.05 -10.92 -14.96
C ILE A 130 -13.07 -12.30 -15.65
N PHE A 131 -14.07 -13.15 -15.36
CA PHE A 131 -14.23 -14.46 -15.97
C PHE A 131 -15.10 -14.45 -17.24
N ASN A 132 -15.43 -13.27 -17.77
CA ASN A 132 -16.18 -13.17 -19.02
C ASN A 132 -15.27 -13.41 -20.23
N SER A 133 -15.87 -13.84 -21.34
CA SER A 133 -15.17 -14.10 -22.60
C SER A 133 -14.32 -12.91 -23.10
N SER A 134 -14.75 -11.67 -22.84
CA SER A 134 -14.04 -10.45 -23.23
C SER A 134 -12.74 -10.20 -22.46
N SER A 135 -12.65 -10.67 -21.21
CA SER A 135 -11.51 -10.47 -20.30
C SER A 135 -10.62 -11.72 -20.19
N MET A 136 -10.97 -12.82 -20.87
CA MET A 136 -10.19 -14.08 -20.85
C MET A 136 -8.73 -13.89 -21.26
N PHE A 137 -8.43 -13.03 -22.23
CA PHE A 137 -7.04 -12.76 -22.62
C PHE A 137 -6.22 -12.16 -21.47
N ILE A 138 -6.83 -11.27 -20.68
CA ILE A 138 -6.19 -10.66 -19.51
C ILE A 138 -5.93 -11.75 -18.45
N LEU A 139 -6.90 -12.63 -18.18
CA LEU A 139 -6.73 -13.75 -17.26
C LEU A 139 -5.57 -14.67 -17.67
N ILE A 140 -5.56 -15.11 -18.93
CA ILE A 140 -4.50 -15.98 -19.46
C ILE A 140 -3.12 -15.31 -19.31
N SER A 141 -3.04 -14.00 -19.60
CA SER A 141 -1.78 -13.26 -19.46
C SER A 141 -1.27 -13.24 -18.01
N ILE A 142 -2.15 -13.03 -17.01
CA ILE A 142 -1.77 -12.98 -15.59
C ILE A 142 -1.28 -14.34 -15.11
N VAL A 143 -1.98 -15.43 -15.47
CA VAL A 143 -1.59 -16.79 -15.09
C VAL A 143 -0.24 -17.15 -15.70
N SER A 144 -0.03 -16.85 -16.99
CA SER A 144 1.24 -17.11 -17.66
C SER A 144 2.40 -16.32 -17.05
N TYR A 145 2.15 -15.07 -16.63
CA TYR A 145 3.15 -14.23 -15.96
C TYR A 145 3.54 -14.80 -14.59
N LEU A 146 2.58 -15.18 -13.75
CA LEU A 146 2.87 -15.78 -12.44
C LEU A 146 3.63 -17.11 -12.57
N PHE A 147 3.26 -17.93 -13.57
CA PHE A 147 3.97 -19.17 -13.86
C PHE A 147 5.42 -18.93 -14.32
N TYR A 148 5.63 -17.94 -15.21
CA TYR A 148 6.96 -17.54 -15.62
C TYR A 148 7.82 -17.05 -14.44
N CYS A 149 7.25 -16.22 -13.55
CA CYS A 149 7.93 -15.77 -12.33
C CYS A 149 8.39 -16.96 -11.46
N MET A 150 7.55 -17.99 -11.29
CA MET A 150 7.93 -19.19 -10.54
C MET A 150 9.14 -19.91 -11.17
N ILE A 151 9.16 -20.08 -12.50
CA ILE A 151 10.30 -20.70 -13.21
C ILE A 151 11.58 -19.88 -12.99
N VAL A 152 11.48 -18.55 -13.11
CA VAL A 152 12.62 -17.65 -12.92
C VAL A 152 13.14 -17.74 -11.48
N ILE A 153 12.25 -17.73 -10.48
CA ILE A 153 12.64 -17.86 -9.06
C ILE A 153 13.38 -19.17 -8.80
N ILE A 154 12.91 -20.31 -9.34
CA ILE A 154 13.60 -21.61 -9.21
C ILE A 154 15.00 -21.54 -9.83
N LYS A 155 15.17 -20.91 -10.99
CA LYS A 155 16.49 -20.74 -11.62
C LYS A 155 17.42 -19.84 -10.80
N ILE A 156 16.90 -18.78 -10.16
CA ILE A 156 17.70 -17.89 -9.30
C ILE A 156 18.16 -18.61 -8.03
N ILE A 157 17.28 -19.38 -7.38
CA ILE A 157 17.62 -20.09 -6.13
C ILE A 157 18.67 -21.20 -6.37
N ASN A 158 18.67 -21.83 -7.53
CA ASN A 158 19.57 -22.95 -7.85
C ASN A 158 21.06 -22.55 -8.03
N PHE A 159 21.44 -21.28 -7.79
CA PHE A 159 22.83 -20.80 -7.92
C PHE A 159 23.73 -20.99 -6.68
N PHE A 160 23.29 -21.66 -5.61
CA PHE A 160 24.17 -21.94 -4.47
C PHE A 160 24.98 -23.23 -4.64
N GLN A 161 26.06 -23.16 -5.42
CA GLN A 161 27.15 -24.14 -5.32
C GLN A 161 28.00 -23.82 -4.09
N GLY A 162 27.79 -24.61 -3.03
CA GLY A 162 28.78 -24.83 -1.96
C GLY A 162 28.27 -24.49 -0.54
N PRO A 163 28.47 -25.38 0.44
CA PRO A 163 28.17 -25.07 1.84
C PRO A 163 29.05 -23.91 2.34
N LEU A 164 28.44 -22.93 3.02
CA LEU A 164 29.08 -21.79 3.71
C LEU A 164 30.00 -22.20 4.88
N ARG A 165 30.28 -23.49 5.07
CA ARG A 165 31.19 -24.00 6.08
C ARG A 165 32.03 -25.11 5.47
N LYS A 166 33.36 -24.96 5.49
CA LYS A 166 34.26 -26.09 5.27
C LYS A 166 33.93 -27.17 6.30
N MET A 167 33.59 -28.37 5.84
CA MET A 167 33.61 -29.54 6.70
C MET A 167 35.08 -29.78 7.07
N ASN A 168 35.34 -29.62 8.38
CA ASN A 168 36.52 -29.93 9.19
C ASN A 168 37.89 -29.97 8.50
#